data_AF-A0A0N7AYA1-F1
#
_entry.id   AF-A0A0N7AYA1-F1
#
_cell.length_a   1.000
_cell.length_b   1.000
_cell.length_c   1.000
_cell.angle_alpha   90.00
_cell.angle_beta   90.00
_cell.angle_gamma   90.00
#
_symmetry.space_group_name_H-M   'P 1'
#
loop_
_entity.id
_entity.type
_entity.pdbx_description
1 polymer ?
#
loop_
_entity_poly.entity_id
_entity_poly.type
_entity_poly.pdbx_seq_one_letter_code
_entity_poly.pdbx_strand_id
1 'polypeptide(L)'
;MLMMLKTMMSMLTNMSMLMSKHPMSMMMMVILQTMLVSMISGFMMESFWMAYMLMLIMLGGMMILFIYITSIVSNEMFNQKMNKKTMMIITTTIMVSTITMMDESMISSMSMNMETNMMNKIQQNEMTETLKKMFNTPTMKMMMTMMIFLLITLIMVAKMTNINKGPIRKMKN
;
A
#
# COMPACT_ATOMS: atom_id res chain seq x y z
N MET A 1 -8.91 -6.07 20.43
CA MET A 1 -9.96 -6.61 19.53
C MET A 1 -10.05 -5.81 18.22
N LEU A 2 -10.19 -4.49 18.26
CA LEU A 2 -10.17 -3.61 17.08
C LEU A 2 -8.97 -3.84 16.12
N MET A 3 -7.76 -3.97 16.65
CA MET A 3 -6.57 -4.30 15.84
C MET A 3 -6.71 -5.63 15.10
N MET A 4 -7.19 -6.67 15.78
CA MET A 4 -7.44 -7.98 15.18
C MET A 4 -8.50 -7.89 14.09
N LEU A 5 -9.58 -7.15 14.31
CA LEU A 5 -10.62 -6.92 13.31
C LEU A 5 -10.08 -6.16 12.09
N LYS A 6 -9.28 -5.10 12.29
CA LYS A 6 -8.63 -4.37 11.19
C LYS A 6 -7.70 -5.29 10.38
N THR A 7 -6.92 -6.16 11.04
CA THR A 7 -6.09 -7.15 10.32
C THR A 7 -6.94 -8.18 9.56
N MET A 8 -8.08 -8.61 10.11
CA MET A 8 -9.01 -9.50 9.39
C MET A 8 -9.58 -8.84 8.14
N MET A 9 -9.86 -7.53 8.18
CA MET A 9 -10.27 -6.78 7.00
C MET A 9 -9.22 -6.81 5.90
N SER A 10 -7.96 -6.56 6.25
CA SER A 10 -6.87 -6.62 5.28
C SER A 10 -6.70 -8.01 4.66
N MET A 11 -6.98 -9.07 5.41
CA MET A 11 -6.91 -10.43 4.87
C MET A 11 -8.06 -10.73 3.90
N LEU A 12 -9.27 -10.25 4.19
CA LEU A 12 -10.43 -10.42 3.32
C LEU A 12 -10.26 -9.68 1.97
N THR A 13 -9.71 -8.48 1.99
CA THR A 13 -9.40 -7.72 0.77
C THR A 13 -8.27 -8.38 -0.04
N ASN A 14 -7.28 -9.00 0.59
CA ASN A 14 -6.29 -9.82 -0.13
C ASN A 14 -6.93 -11.02 -0.85
N MET A 15 -7.91 -11.68 -0.22
CA MET A 15 -8.63 -12.79 -0.85
C MET A 15 -9.49 -12.33 -2.03
N SER A 16 -10.02 -11.10 -2.01
CA SER A 16 -10.79 -10.57 -3.13
C SER A 16 -9.89 -10.27 -4.36
N MET A 17 -8.61 -9.91 -4.16
CA MET A 17 -7.63 -9.73 -5.24
C MET A 17 -7.49 -10.98 -6.10
N LEU A 18 -7.27 -12.12 -5.43
CA LEU A 18 -6.99 -13.40 -6.06
C LEU A 18 -8.14 -13.87 -6.97
N MET A 19 -9.34 -13.34 -6.75
CA MET A 19 -10.55 -13.69 -7.50
C MET A 19 -10.84 -12.73 -8.67
N SER A 20 -10.13 -11.60 -8.74
CA SER A 20 -10.29 -10.63 -9.84
C SER A 20 -9.53 -11.11 -11.09
N LYS A 21 -10.20 -11.06 -12.25
CA LYS A 21 -9.61 -11.50 -13.53
C LYS A 21 -9.13 -10.35 -14.40
N HIS A 22 -9.75 -9.18 -14.27
CA HIS A 22 -9.44 -8.05 -15.13
C HIS A 22 -8.28 -7.24 -14.52
N PRO A 23 -7.23 -6.92 -15.30
CA PRO A 23 -6.04 -6.25 -14.77
C PRO A 23 -6.37 -4.88 -14.15
N MET A 24 -7.34 -4.15 -14.70
CA MET A 24 -7.79 -2.87 -14.13
C MET A 24 -8.47 -3.03 -12.75
N SER A 25 -9.30 -4.06 -12.55
CA SER A 25 -9.94 -4.27 -11.24
C SER A 25 -8.97 -4.81 -10.21
N MET A 26 -8.04 -5.67 -10.63
CA MET A 26 -6.93 -6.09 -9.78
C MET A 26 -6.15 -4.86 -9.27
N MET A 27 -5.84 -3.91 -10.14
CA MET A 27 -5.10 -2.71 -9.74
C MET A 27 -5.87 -1.80 -8.80
N MET A 28 -7.16 -1.54 -9.09
CA MET A 28 -8.01 -0.74 -8.20
C MET A 28 -8.11 -1.36 -6.81
N MET A 29 -8.22 -2.69 -6.74
CA MET A 29 -8.24 -3.39 -5.48
C MET A 29 -6.90 -3.24 -4.74
N VAL A 30 -5.74 -3.37 -5.41
CA VAL A 30 -4.42 -3.20 -4.75
C VAL A 30 -4.22 -1.78 -4.21
N ILE A 31 -4.74 -0.73 -4.87
CA ILE A 31 -4.73 0.64 -4.31
C ILE A 31 -5.52 0.70 -3.00
N LEU A 32 -6.74 0.15 -2.97
CA LEU A 32 -7.55 0.12 -1.75
C LEU A 32 -6.86 -0.66 -0.62
N GLN A 33 -6.21 -1.78 -0.95
CA GLN A 33 -5.53 -2.59 0.04
C GLN A 33 -4.30 -1.89 0.63
N THR A 34 -3.51 -1.21 -0.20
CA THR A 34 -2.34 -0.47 0.29
C THR A 34 -2.74 0.68 1.23
N MET A 35 -3.88 1.33 0.98
CA MET A 35 -4.45 2.30 1.91
C MET A 35 -4.90 1.67 3.24
N LEU A 36 -5.53 0.49 3.21
CA LEU A 36 -5.92 -0.20 4.44
C LEU A 36 -4.71 -0.61 5.26
N VAL A 37 -3.67 -1.16 4.61
CA VAL A 37 -2.44 -1.59 5.29
C VAL A 37 -1.66 -0.40 5.85
N SER A 38 -1.56 0.72 5.12
CA SER A 38 -0.89 1.91 5.63
C SER A 38 -1.59 2.46 6.88
N MET A 39 -2.92 2.51 6.89
CA MET A 39 -3.68 2.92 8.07
C MET A 39 -3.47 1.97 9.25
N ILE A 40 -3.51 0.65 9.02
CA ILE A 40 -3.24 -0.34 10.08
C ILE A 40 -1.85 -0.12 10.66
N SER A 41 -0.82 0.01 9.82
CA SER A 41 0.55 0.25 10.28
C SER A 41 0.69 1.56 11.05
N GLY A 42 -0.01 2.62 10.65
CA GLY A 42 0.00 3.90 11.34
C GLY A 42 -0.60 3.82 12.75
N PHE A 43 -1.60 2.97 12.97
CA PHE A 43 -2.13 2.73 14.31
C PHE A 43 -1.23 1.85 15.19
N MET A 44 -0.29 1.09 14.60
CA MET A 44 0.62 0.21 15.36
C MET A 44 1.93 0.88 15.75
N MET A 45 2.35 1.88 15.01
CA MET A 45 3.63 2.54 15.21
C MET A 45 3.47 3.81 16.01
N GLU A 46 4.42 4.08 16.90
CA GLU A 46 4.44 5.29 17.72
C GLU A 46 4.59 6.55 16.87
N SER A 47 5.26 6.46 15.72
CA SER A 47 5.32 7.53 14.72
C SER A 47 4.63 7.17 13.41
N PHE A 48 3.81 8.09 12.90
CA PHE A 48 3.10 7.94 11.62
C PHE A 48 4.02 8.02 10.39
N TRP A 49 5.29 8.38 10.56
CA TRP A 49 6.22 8.62 9.43
C TRP A 49 6.40 7.37 8.56
N MET A 50 6.53 6.18 9.16
CA MET A 50 6.75 4.95 8.40
C MET A 50 5.49 4.54 7.61
N ALA A 51 4.30 4.69 8.20
CA ALA A 51 3.03 4.45 7.52
C ALA A 51 2.83 5.42 6.34
N TYR A 52 3.25 6.67 6.50
CA TYR A 52 3.21 7.67 5.44
C TYR A 52 4.14 7.34 4.26
N MET A 53 5.39 6.94 4.55
CA MET A 53 6.34 6.51 3.52
C MET A 53 5.82 5.30 2.73
N LEU A 54 5.22 4.32 3.42
CA LEU A 54 4.59 3.16 2.78
C LEU A 54 3.45 3.57 1.86
N MET A 55 2.59 4.49 2.30
CA MET A 55 1.49 5.01 1.49
C MET A 55 1.98 5.70 0.21
N LEU A 56 2.98 6.57 0.31
CA LEU A 56 3.51 7.31 -0.85
C LEU A 56 4.14 6.39 -1.90
N ILE A 57 5.02 5.48 -1.47
CA ILE A 57 5.75 4.61 -2.40
C ILE A 57 4.78 3.68 -3.13
N MET A 58 3.82 3.10 -2.42
CA MET A 58 2.85 2.19 -3.01
C MET A 58 1.89 2.91 -3.96
N LEU A 59 1.31 4.05 -3.57
CA LEU A 59 0.44 4.82 -4.47
C LEU A 59 1.18 5.29 -5.73
N GLY A 60 2.40 5.82 -5.56
CA GLY A 60 3.20 6.30 -6.69
C GLY A 60 3.54 5.19 -7.69
N GLY A 61 4.04 4.05 -7.20
CA GLY A 61 4.39 2.92 -8.06
C GLY A 61 3.19 2.32 -8.79
N MET A 62 2.04 2.26 -8.11
CA MET A 62 0.81 1.71 -8.69
C MET A 62 0.18 2.61 -9.74
N MET A 63 0.26 3.94 -9.60
CA MET A 63 -0.23 4.86 -10.64
C MET A 63 0.58 4.75 -11.93
N ILE A 64 1.89 4.53 -11.85
CA ILE A 64 2.73 4.33 -13.04
C ILE A 64 2.31 3.04 -13.77
N LEU A 65 2.08 1.95 -13.02
CA LEU A 65 1.56 0.71 -13.59
C LEU A 65 0.17 0.89 -14.21
N PHE A 66 -0.69 1.74 -13.63
CA PHE A 66 -2.02 2.04 -14.19
C PHE A 66 -1.94 2.62 -15.59
N ILE A 67 -1.10 3.63 -15.77
CA ILE A 67 -0.90 4.27 -17.08
C ILE A 67 -0.33 3.26 -18.08
N TYR A 68 0.63 2.43 -17.66
CA TYR A 68 1.21 1.41 -18.53
C TYR A 68 0.18 0.38 -19.01
N ILE A 69 -0.61 -0.22 -18.11
CA ILE A 69 -1.59 -1.25 -18.46
C ILE A 69 -2.73 -0.67 -19.31
N THR A 70 -3.25 0.51 -18.96
CA THR A 70 -4.29 1.18 -19.76
C THR A 70 -3.80 1.58 -21.16
N SER A 71 -2.49 1.82 -21.35
CA SER A 71 -1.91 2.10 -22.66
C SER A 71 -1.74 0.85 -23.55
N ILE A 72 -1.70 -0.35 -22.96
CA ILE A 72 -1.45 -1.62 -23.67
C ILE A 72 -2.74 -2.41 -23.91
N VAL A 73 -3.66 -2.39 -22.96
CA VAL A 73 -4.90 -3.15 -23.04
C VAL A 73 -5.90 -2.36 -23.88
N SER A 74 -6.37 -2.95 -24.98
CA SER A 74 -7.53 -2.45 -25.72
C SER A 74 -8.67 -2.24 -24.74
N ASN A 75 -9.38 -1.11 -24.87
CA ASN A 75 -10.45 -0.66 -23.98
C ASN A 75 -11.70 -1.58 -24.04
N GLU A 76 -11.53 -2.88 -23.81
CA GLU A 76 -12.60 -3.87 -23.76
C GLU A 76 -13.52 -3.49 -22.62
N MET A 77 -14.82 -3.39 -22.93
CA MET A 77 -15.82 -2.98 -21.96
C MET A 77 -15.73 -3.85 -20.72
N PHE A 78 -15.68 -3.19 -19.56
CA PHE A 78 -15.58 -3.79 -18.24
C PHE A 78 -16.78 -4.70 -17.94
N ASN A 79 -16.78 -5.92 -18.48
CA ASN A 79 -17.81 -6.92 -18.24
C ASN A 79 -17.36 -7.89 -17.15
N GLN A 80 -17.10 -7.35 -15.95
CA GLN A 80 -16.84 -8.18 -14.79
C GLN A 80 -18.18 -8.70 -14.24
N LYS A 81 -18.62 -9.87 -14.72
CA LYS A 81 -19.68 -10.63 -14.06
C LYS A 81 -19.18 -10.93 -12.64
N MET A 82 -19.71 -10.23 -11.65
CA MET A 82 -19.41 -10.49 -10.24
C MET A 82 -19.76 -11.94 -9.95
N ASN A 83 -18.74 -12.73 -9.61
CA ASN A 83 -18.93 -14.12 -9.27
C ASN A 83 -19.63 -14.18 -7.90
N LYS A 84 -20.47 -15.18 -7.65
CA LYS A 84 -21.16 -15.33 -6.34
C LYS A 84 -20.16 -15.33 -5.17
N LYS A 85 -18.94 -15.83 -5.41
CA LYS A 85 -17.81 -15.77 -4.46
C LYS A 85 -17.35 -14.34 -4.15
N THR A 86 -17.27 -13.45 -5.15
CA THR A 86 -16.85 -12.05 -4.90
C THR A 86 -17.91 -11.30 -4.12
N MET A 87 -19.20 -11.54 -4.41
CA MET A 87 -20.30 -10.96 -3.62
C MET A 87 -20.28 -11.45 -2.17
N MET A 88 -20.02 -12.73 -1.92
CA MET A 88 -19.91 -13.26 -0.57
C MET A 88 -18.76 -12.63 0.23
N ILE A 89 -17.60 -12.40 -0.42
CA ILE A 89 -16.48 -11.72 0.24
C ILE A 89 -16.88 -10.28 0.57
N ILE A 90 -17.52 -9.56 -0.36
CA ILE A 90 -17.96 -8.18 -0.13
C ILE A 90 -18.95 -8.11 1.05
N THR A 91 -19.94 -9.00 1.12
CA THR A 91 -20.88 -9.00 2.25
C THR A 91 -20.19 -9.33 3.57
N THR A 92 -19.24 -10.26 3.59
CA THR A 92 -18.44 -10.52 4.81
C THR A 92 -17.60 -9.31 5.24
N THR A 93 -17.03 -8.57 4.29
CA THR A 93 -16.28 -7.34 4.63
C THR A 93 -17.19 -6.26 5.20
N ILE A 94 -18.42 -6.11 4.69
CA ILE A 94 -19.36 -5.12 5.25
C ILE A 94 -19.76 -5.52 6.67
N MET A 95 -20.04 -6.81 6.91
CA MET A 95 -20.44 -7.30 8.23
C MET A 95 -19.32 -7.16 9.28
N VAL A 96 -18.07 -7.41 8.92
CA VAL A 96 -16.95 -7.18 9.86
C VAL A 96 -16.80 -5.67 10.15
N SER A 97 -17.18 -4.79 9.20
CA SER A 97 -16.99 -3.34 9.36
C SER A 97 -18.03 -2.74 10.29
N THR A 98 -19.26 -3.23 10.23
CA THR A 98 -20.33 -2.79 11.13
C THR A 98 -20.04 -3.21 12.56
N ILE A 99 -19.47 -4.41 12.77
CA ILE A 99 -19.03 -4.87 14.10
C ILE A 99 -17.94 -3.94 14.66
N THR A 100 -17.02 -3.44 13.82
CA THR A 100 -15.98 -2.51 14.30
C THR A 100 -16.50 -1.14 14.75
N MET A 101 -17.68 -0.72 14.27
CA MET A 101 -18.28 0.56 14.64
C MET A 101 -19.16 0.48 15.89
N MET A 102 -19.65 -0.71 16.24
CA MET A 102 -20.54 -0.91 17.39
C MET A 102 -19.79 -0.94 18.73
N ASP A 103 -18.47 -1.12 18.72
CA ASP A 103 -17.62 -1.13 19.92
C ASP A 103 -17.20 0.30 20.33
N GLU A 104 -18.17 1.20 20.56
CA GLU A 104 -17.93 2.57 21.06
C GLU A 104 -17.25 2.57 22.44
N SER A 105 -17.43 1.51 23.23
CA SER A 105 -16.81 1.34 24.56
C SER A 105 -15.28 1.16 24.53
N MET A 106 -14.70 0.85 23.36
CA MET A 106 -13.25 0.71 23.16
C MET A 106 -12.61 1.96 22.55
N ILE A 107 -13.40 2.87 21.98
CA ILE A 107 -12.92 4.15 21.45
C ILE A 107 -12.67 5.13 22.60
N SER A 108 -13.48 5.06 23.66
CA SER A 108 -13.32 5.90 24.86
C SER A 108 -12.11 5.53 25.73
N SER A 109 -11.63 4.29 25.70
CA SER A 109 -10.39 3.90 26.36
C SER A 109 -9.14 4.34 25.60
N MET A 110 -9.28 4.67 24.31
CA MET A 110 -8.21 5.20 23.46
C MET A 110 -8.06 6.73 23.56
N SER A 111 -9.10 7.43 24.02
CA SER A 111 -9.08 8.88 24.26
C SER A 111 -8.65 9.27 25.69
N MET A 112 -8.39 8.30 26.57
CA MET A 112 -7.89 8.53 27.94
C MET A 112 -6.36 8.64 28.05
N ASN A 113 -5.66 9.06 26.98
CA ASN A 113 -4.24 9.41 27.09
C ASN A 113 -4.07 10.87 27.50
N MET A 114 -4.23 11.13 28.80
CA MET A 114 -3.80 12.32 29.51
C MET A 114 -2.26 12.39 29.65
N GLU A 115 -1.52 12.19 28.55
CA GLU A 115 -0.05 12.40 28.47
C GLU A 115 0.39 13.03 27.13
N THR A 116 -0.48 13.78 26.48
CA THR A 116 -0.25 14.39 25.16
C THR A 116 0.93 15.37 25.10
N ASN A 117 1.47 15.82 26.23
CA ASN A 117 2.65 16.71 26.27
C ASN A 117 4.00 15.99 26.45
N MET A 118 4.04 14.81 27.08
CA MET A 118 5.26 13.96 27.11
C MET A 118 5.41 13.20 25.78
N MET A 119 4.29 12.74 25.21
CA MET A 119 4.28 12.00 23.95
C MET A 119 4.86 12.80 22.78
N ASN A 120 4.59 14.11 22.67
CA ASN A 120 5.11 14.91 21.55
C ASN A 120 6.64 15.02 21.54
N LYS A 121 7.29 15.08 22.71
CA LYS A 121 8.76 15.07 22.81
C LYS A 121 9.35 13.69 22.56
N ILE A 122 8.69 12.64 23.06
CA ILE A 122 9.11 11.24 22.86
C ILE A 122 8.98 10.86 21.38
N GLN A 123 7.84 11.18 20.76
CA GLN A 123 7.56 10.88 19.34
C GLN A 123 8.51 11.63 18.39
N GLN A 124 8.86 12.88 18.69
CA GLN A 124 9.84 13.63 17.91
C GLN A 124 11.27 13.06 18.09
N ASN A 125 11.62 12.63 19.31
CA ASN A 125 12.90 11.95 19.55
C ASN A 125 12.98 10.60 18.84
N GLU A 126 11.96 9.75 18.94
CA GLU A 126 11.90 8.43 18.31
C GLU A 126 12.06 8.50 16.79
N MET A 127 11.39 9.47 16.16
CA MET A 127 11.52 9.67 14.71
C MET A 127 12.97 10.05 14.34
N THR A 128 13.60 10.95 15.10
CA THR A 128 15.00 11.32 14.83
C THR A 128 15.97 10.20 15.17
N GLU A 129 15.68 9.40 16.19
CA GLU A 129 16.52 8.31 16.67
C GLU A 129 16.47 7.11 15.73
N THR A 130 15.29 6.75 15.23
CA THR A 130 15.10 5.72 14.19
C THR A 130 15.86 6.08 12.91
N LEU A 131 15.74 7.33 12.43
CA LEU A 131 16.50 7.80 11.27
C LEU A 131 18.01 7.78 11.52
N LYS A 132 18.49 8.28 12.67
CA LYS A 132 19.91 8.23 13.03
C LYS A 132 20.44 6.80 13.09
N LYS A 133 19.63 5.86 13.59
CA LYS A 133 19.98 4.43 13.66
C LYS A 133 20.11 3.79 12.28
N MET A 134 19.46 4.30 11.23
CA MET A 134 19.64 3.80 9.86
C MET A 134 21.01 4.16 9.26
N PHE A 135 21.57 5.31 9.65
CA PHE A 135 22.87 5.80 9.17
C PHE A 135 24.04 5.43 10.08
N ASN A 136 23.78 4.84 11.25
CA ASN A 136 24.84 4.42 12.16
C ASN A 136 25.39 3.02 11.80
N THR A 137 26.57 2.66 12.30
CA THR A 137 27.09 1.29 12.17
C THR A 137 26.29 0.33 13.07
N PRO A 138 25.94 -0.90 12.63
CA PRO A 138 26.33 -1.59 11.39
C PRO A 138 25.36 -1.42 10.20
N THR A 139 24.19 -0.83 10.42
CA THR A 139 23.11 -0.66 9.42
C THR A 139 23.52 0.22 8.24
N MET A 140 24.49 1.12 8.43
CA MET A 140 25.08 1.92 7.36
C MET A 140 25.56 1.07 6.17
N LYS A 141 26.14 -0.12 6.41
CA LYS A 141 26.59 -1.01 5.33
C LYS A 141 25.41 -1.49 4.48
N MET A 142 24.29 -1.85 5.11
CA MET A 142 23.07 -2.26 4.41
C MET A 142 22.49 -1.08 3.60
N MET A 143 22.49 0.12 4.17
CA MET A 143 22.03 1.33 3.48
C MET A 143 22.88 1.66 2.25
N MET A 144 24.21 1.54 2.34
CA MET A 144 25.10 1.70 1.18
C MET A 144 24.83 0.67 0.08
N THR A 145 24.54 -0.59 0.43
CA THR A 145 24.19 -1.60 -0.59
C THR A 145 22.89 -1.28 -1.32
N MET A 146 21.89 -0.71 -0.63
CA MET A 146 20.61 -0.32 -1.26
C MET A 146 20.80 0.88 -2.20
N MET A 147 21.64 1.85 -1.85
CA MET A 147 21.96 2.98 -2.73
C MET A 147 22.62 2.51 -4.04
N ILE A 148 23.62 1.62 -3.94
CA ILE A 148 24.28 1.05 -5.11
C ILE A 148 23.28 0.23 -5.96
N PHE A 149 22.40 -0.54 -5.33
CA PHE A 149 21.36 -1.28 -6.02
C PHE A 149 20.44 -0.37 -6.84
N LEU A 150 19.91 0.71 -6.25
CA LEU A 150 19.05 1.67 -6.96
C LEU A 150 19.78 2.37 -8.11
N LEU A 151 21.07 2.65 -7.96
CA LEU A 151 21.88 3.24 -9.04
C LEU A 151 22.06 2.26 -10.21
N ILE A 152 22.35 0.99 -9.92
CA ILE A 152 22.49 -0.04 -10.96
C ILE A 152 21.16 -0.26 -11.68
N THR A 153 20.03 -0.33 -10.96
CA THR A 153 18.71 -0.52 -11.60
C THR A 153 18.37 0.64 -12.53
N LEU A 154 18.65 1.89 -12.15
CA LEU A 154 18.43 3.04 -13.02
C LEU A 154 19.27 2.97 -14.31
N ILE A 155 20.56 2.62 -14.20
CA ILE A 155 21.43 2.44 -15.39
C ILE A 155 20.90 1.32 -16.30
N MET A 156 20.47 0.20 -15.70
CA MET A 156 19.92 -0.93 -16.46
C MET A 156 18.62 -0.57 -17.18
N VAL A 157 17.69 0.10 -16.50
CA VAL A 157 16.42 0.55 -17.10
C VAL A 157 16.68 1.54 -18.24
N ALA A 158 17.59 2.51 -18.06
CA ALA A 158 17.95 3.47 -19.12
C ALA A 158 18.56 2.77 -20.35
N LYS A 159 19.36 1.71 -20.16
CA LYS A 159 19.87 0.88 -21.27
C LYS A 159 18.76 0.08 -21.94
N MET A 160 17.80 -0.47 -21.17
CA MET A 160 16.66 -1.23 -21.72
C MET A 160 15.71 -0.36 -22.54
N THR A 161 15.53 0.92 -22.17
CA THR A 161 14.66 1.84 -22.91
C THR A 161 15.28 2.36 -24.21
N ASN A 162 16.60 2.29 -24.38
CA ASN A 162 17.30 2.79 -25.58
C ASN A 162 17.20 1.86 -26.81
N ILE A 163 16.24 0.93 -26.83
CA ILE A 163 15.98 0.07 -28.00
C ILE A 163 15.16 0.88 -29.03
N ASN A 164 15.85 1.45 -30.01
CA ASN A 164 15.25 2.09 -31.18
C ASN A 164 14.64 1.06 -32.14
N LYS A 165 13.51 0.43 -31.79
CA LYS A 165 12.68 -0.28 -32.76
C LYS A 165 11.32 0.41 -32.83
N GLY A 166 10.86 0.61 -34.07
CA GLY A 166 9.77 1.53 -34.45
C GLY A 166 8.47 1.39 -33.66
N PRO A 167 7.52 2.33 -33.86
CA PRO A 167 6.36 2.51 -32.98
C PRO A 167 5.62 1.20 -32.71
N ILE A 168 5.33 0.96 -31.43
CA ILE A 168 4.58 -0.22 -30.91
C ILE A 168 3.21 -0.38 -31.60
N ARG A 169 2.73 0.67 -32.27
CA ARG A 169 1.52 0.64 -33.09
C ARG A 169 1.90 0.60 -34.57
N LYS A 170 1.62 -0.53 -35.25
CA LYS A 170 1.56 -0.53 -36.71
C LYS A 170 0.50 0.48 -37.14
N MET A 171 0.93 1.55 -37.83
CA MET A 171 0.02 2.33 -38.65
C MET A 171 -0.47 1.39 -39.75
N LYS A 172 -1.77 1.07 -39.72
CA LYS A 172 -2.45 0.31 -40.76
C LYS A 172 -2.60 1.27 -41.96
N ASN A 173 -1.88 1.02 -43.04
CA ASN A 173 -2.27 1.50 -44.37
C ASN A 173 -3.30 0.54 -44.95
#